data_AF-A0A3N5G7E2-F1
#
_entry.id   AF-A0A3N5G7E2-F1
#
_cell.length_a   1.000
_cell.length_b   1.000
_cell.length_c   1.000
_cell.angle_alpha   90.00
_cell.angle_beta   90.00
_cell.angle_gamma   90.00
#
_symmetry.space_group_name_H-M   'P 1'
#
loop_
_entity.id
_entity.type
_entity.pdbx_description
1 polymer ?
#
loop_
_entity_poly.entity_id
_entity_poly.type
_entity_poly.pdbx_seq_one_letter_code
_entity_poly.pdbx_strand_id
1 'polypeptide(L)'
;MNAKLTNLKDRLGRLTVWQGVLLAVLAAGLYATVLRFARGLGAATNLSDQFPWGLWIGFDVLVGVGLAAGGFVIAATVHVFRMERYEPIARPAVLTAFLGYVLVIVALLFDLGLPFRIWHPLIMWNPHSVMFEVAWCVTLYTAVLALEFSPLVFERFGWKWPLKVMRSIYVPLVIVGVLLSTLHQSSLGSLYVIAPDKLHGLWYSPLLPVFFFVSAVAGGLAMTIFESFMSYRAFGKRLEPELLSGLARVAVVVLGVYALLKVQDLAGRGALGLVLTLTPESVL
;
A
#
# COMPACT_ATOMS: atom_id res chain seq x y z
N MET A 1 12.48 44.66 -21.93
CA MET A 1 12.25 43.20 -22.06
C MET A 1 13.38 42.33 -21.44
N ASN A 2 14.52 42.89 -21.02
CA ASN A 2 15.66 42.11 -20.49
C ASN A 2 15.71 41.95 -18.97
N ALA A 3 15.03 42.77 -18.17
CA ALA A 3 15.11 42.71 -16.70
C ALA A 3 14.30 41.57 -16.05
N LYS A 4 13.27 41.04 -16.73
CA LYS A 4 12.50 39.88 -16.24
C LYS A 4 13.21 38.54 -16.49
N LEU A 5 14.08 38.47 -17.50
CA LEU A 5 14.84 37.26 -17.84
C LEU A 5 16.05 37.05 -16.92
N THR A 6 16.71 38.12 -16.47
CA THR A 6 17.77 38.06 -15.45
C THR A 6 17.24 37.60 -14.09
N ASN A 7 16.02 38.00 -13.72
CA ASN A 7 15.37 37.60 -12.46
C ASN A 7 15.03 36.09 -12.41
N LEU A 8 14.81 35.44 -13.56
CA LEU A 8 14.59 33.99 -13.61
C LEU A 8 15.88 33.19 -13.37
N LYS A 9 17.01 33.68 -13.88
CA LYS A 9 18.34 33.08 -13.66
C LYS A 9 18.81 33.19 -12.21
N ASP A 10 18.46 34.27 -11.51
CA ASP A 10 18.80 34.44 -10.09
C ASP A 10 17.88 33.64 -9.15
N ARG A 11 16.63 33.36 -9.55
CA ARG A 11 15.74 32.44 -8.81
C ARG A 11 16.08 30.96 -9.05
N LEU A 12 16.66 30.64 -10.21
CA LEU A 12 17.26 29.35 -10.52
C LEU A 12 18.69 29.32 -9.98
N GLY A 13 18.84 29.39 -8.65
CA GLY A 13 20.11 29.15 -8.00
C GLY A 13 20.76 27.86 -8.52
N ARG A 14 22.10 27.79 -8.51
CA ARG A 14 22.88 26.63 -8.97
C ARG A 14 22.18 25.34 -8.52
N LEU A 15 21.76 24.51 -9.48
CA LEU A 15 21.09 23.25 -9.21
C LEU A 15 21.90 22.49 -8.16
N THR A 16 21.30 22.30 -6.99
CA THR A 16 21.91 21.47 -5.95
C THR A 16 21.99 20.04 -6.47
N VAL A 17 22.95 19.25 -5.98
CA VAL A 17 23.10 17.84 -6.39
C VAL A 17 21.78 17.08 -6.26
N TRP A 18 21.02 17.34 -5.19
CA TRP A 18 19.71 16.74 -4.95
C TRP A 18 18.63 17.16 -5.96
N GLN A 19 18.63 18.42 -6.41
CA GLN A 19 17.76 18.87 -7.49
C GLN A 19 18.14 18.19 -8.82
N GLY A 20 19.43 18.02 -9.09
CA GLY A 20 19.91 17.28 -10.25
C GLY A 20 19.48 15.82 -10.24
N VAL A 21 19.63 15.13 -9.12
CA VAL A 21 19.15 13.75 -8.93
C VAL A 21 17.64 13.65 -9.10
N LEU A 22 16.88 14.56 -8.50
CA LEU A 22 15.43 14.60 -8.64
C LEU A 22 15.00 14.78 -10.10
N LEU A 23 15.63 15.72 -10.83
CA LEU A 23 15.36 15.93 -12.25
C LEU A 23 15.69 14.69 -13.08
N ALA A 24 16.79 14.00 -12.78
CA ALA A 24 17.16 12.76 -13.47
C ALA A 24 16.11 11.65 -13.24
N VAL A 25 15.64 11.47 -12.00
CA VAL A 25 14.58 10.50 -11.66
C VAL A 25 13.27 10.86 -12.37
N LEU A 26 12.87 12.13 -12.36
CA LEU A 26 11.66 12.59 -13.05
C LEU A 26 11.76 12.40 -14.58
N ALA A 27 12.93 12.68 -15.17
CA ALA A 27 13.16 12.47 -16.59
C ALA A 27 13.12 10.98 -16.96
N ALA A 28 13.71 10.10 -16.14
CA ALA A 28 13.63 8.66 -16.33
C ALA A 28 12.19 8.14 -16.20
N GLY A 29 11.44 8.62 -15.21
CA GLY A 29 10.02 8.28 -15.04
C GLY A 29 9.14 8.76 -16.21
N LEU A 30 9.40 9.97 -16.72
CA LEU A 30 8.70 10.48 -17.91
C LEU A 30 9.03 9.66 -19.15
N TYR A 31 10.29 9.30 -19.36
CA TYR A 31 10.71 8.43 -20.45
C TYR A 31 10.00 7.06 -20.37
N ALA A 32 10.00 6.43 -19.19
CA ALA A 32 9.31 5.17 -18.96
C ALA A 32 7.79 5.28 -19.21
N THR A 33 7.17 6.40 -18.81
CA THR A 33 5.75 6.69 -19.06
C THR A 33 5.46 6.76 -20.56
N VAL A 34 6.24 7.55 -21.30
CA VAL A 34 6.07 7.66 -22.76
C VAL A 34 6.27 6.31 -23.43
N LEU A 35 7.29 5.55 -23.03
CA LEU A 35 7.55 4.21 -23.58
C LEU A 35 6.38 3.25 -23.34
N ARG A 36 5.84 3.24 -22.12
CA ARG A 36 4.71 2.39 -21.71
C ARG A 36 3.42 2.67 -22.47
N PHE A 37 3.08 3.95 -22.66
CA PHE A 37 1.84 4.33 -23.34
C PHE A 37 1.97 4.38 -24.87
N ALA A 38 3.16 4.63 -25.41
CA ALA A 38 3.38 4.67 -26.86
C ALA A 38 3.70 3.29 -27.46
N ARG A 39 4.41 2.42 -26.74
CA ARG A 39 4.87 1.12 -27.25
C ARG A 39 4.30 -0.09 -26.49
N GLY A 40 3.43 0.14 -25.51
CA GLY A 40 2.75 -0.91 -24.74
C GLY A 40 3.62 -1.51 -23.62
N LEU A 41 3.10 -2.57 -22.98
CA LEU A 41 3.76 -3.24 -21.85
C LEU A 41 5.09 -3.87 -22.28
N GLY A 42 5.11 -4.70 -23.32
CA GLY A 42 6.33 -5.45 -23.69
C GLY A 42 7.56 -4.61 -24.06
N ALA A 43 7.38 -3.35 -24.44
CA ALA A 43 8.50 -2.45 -24.71
C ALA A 43 9.00 -1.70 -23.47
N ALA A 44 8.14 -1.53 -22.46
CA ALA A 44 8.44 -0.83 -21.21
C ALA A 44 8.78 -1.80 -20.07
N THR A 45 8.39 -3.07 -20.20
CA THR A 45 8.52 -4.09 -19.18
C THR A 45 9.26 -5.29 -19.74
N ASN A 46 9.99 -5.99 -18.87
CA ASN A 46 10.61 -7.28 -19.19
C ASN A 46 9.71 -8.45 -18.76
N LEU A 47 8.39 -8.30 -18.97
CA LEU A 47 7.40 -9.32 -18.61
C LEU A 47 7.34 -10.41 -19.68
N SER A 48 6.90 -11.60 -19.27
CA SER A 48 6.72 -12.75 -20.16
C SER A 48 5.45 -13.52 -19.80
N ASP A 49 4.99 -14.42 -20.66
CA ASP A 49 3.84 -15.29 -20.37
C ASP A 49 4.07 -16.20 -19.14
N GLN A 50 5.35 -16.48 -18.83
CA GLN A 50 5.73 -17.18 -17.61
C GLN A 50 5.54 -16.30 -16.38
N PHE A 51 6.00 -15.05 -16.44
CA PHE A 51 5.96 -14.07 -15.35
C PHE A 51 5.23 -12.79 -15.79
N PRO A 52 3.88 -12.81 -15.84
CA PRO A 52 3.10 -11.70 -16.40
C PRO A 52 3.00 -10.48 -15.48
N TRP A 53 3.33 -10.63 -14.20
CA TRP A 53 3.26 -9.57 -13.19
C TRP A 53 4.64 -9.03 -12.83
N GLY A 54 5.63 -9.93 -12.75
CA GLY A 54 7.04 -9.60 -12.51
C GLY A 54 7.23 -8.62 -11.35
N LEU A 55 8.25 -7.78 -11.48
CA LEU A 55 8.55 -6.75 -10.47
C LEU A 55 7.51 -5.62 -10.44
N TRP A 56 6.79 -5.38 -11.53
CA TRP A 56 5.79 -4.30 -11.62
C TRP A 56 4.74 -4.47 -10.52
N ILE A 57 3.79 -5.38 -10.72
CA ILE A 57 2.72 -5.65 -9.74
C ILE A 57 3.28 -6.12 -8.39
N GLY A 58 4.40 -6.87 -8.41
CA GLY A 58 5.04 -7.36 -7.20
C GLY A 58 5.48 -6.24 -6.25
N PHE A 59 6.08 -5.17 -6.78
CA PHE A 59 6.58 -4.07 -5.97
C PHE A 59 5.52 -2.98 -5.75
N ASP A 60 4.86 -2.50 -6.80
CA ASP A 60 3.97 -1.34 -6.66
C ASP A 60 2.64 -1.68 -5.96
N VAL A 61 2.03 -2.82 -6.29
CA VAL A 61 0.76 -3.25 -5.72
C VAL A 61 1.00 -4.10 -4.48
N LEU A 62 1.72 -5.21 -4.55
CA LEU A 62 1.78 -6.13 -3.39
C LEU A 62 2.54 -5.51 -2.21
N VAL A 63 3.74 -4.99 -2.45
CA VAL A 63 4.51 -4.32 -1.39
C VAL A 63 3.89 -2.96 -1.06
N GLY A 64 3.55 -2.14 -2.05
CA GLY A 64 2.97 -0.82 -1.82
C GLY A 64 1.67 -0.85 -1.00
N VAL A 65 0.73 -1.73 -1.35
CA VAL A 65 -0.52 -1.90 -0.61
C VAL A 65 -0.28 -2.49 0.78
N GLY A 66 0.65 -3.45 0.90
CA GLY A 66 1.05 -4.01 2.20
C GLY A 66 1.65 -2.97 3.13
N LEU A 67 2.43 -2.02 2.63
CA LEU A 67 2.98 -0.90 3.42
C LEU A 67 1.91 0.14 3.79
N ALA A 68 0.93 0.36 2.90
CA ALA A 68 -0.21 1.25 3.16
C ALA A 68 -1.19 0.72 4.23
N ALA A 69 -1.04 -0.54 4.66
CA ALA A 69 -1.85 -1.18 5.71
C ALA A 69 -1.81 -0.45 7.07
N GLY A 70 -0.80 0.39 7.31
CA GLY A 70 -0.64 1.11 8.59
C GLY A 70 -1.88 1.91 8.99
N GLY A 71 -2.56 2.55 8.03
CA GLY A 71 -3.75 3.36 8.29
C GLY A 71 -4.88 2.58 8.97
N PHE A 72 -5.28 1.43 8.42
CA PHE A 72 -6.35 0.63 9.04
C PHE A 72 -5.90 -0.02 10.33
N VAL A 73 -4.64 -0.46 10.45
CA VAL A 73 -4.15 -1.10 11.67
C VAL A 73 -4.22 -0.12 12.85
N ILE A 74 -3.77 1.12 12.63
CA ILE A 74 -3.84 2.17 13.65
C ILE A 74 -5.30 2.59 13.89
N ALA A 75 -6.11 2.76 12.84
CA ALA A 75 -7.52 3.09 12.98
C ALA A 75 -8.30 2.02 13.77
N ALA A 76 -8.06 0.74 13.49
CA ALA A 76 -8.62 -0.37 14.26
C ALA A 76 -8.16 -0.32 15.72
N THR A 77 -6.86 -0.10 15.94
CA THR A 77 -6.28 -0.03 17.30
C THR A 77 -6.92 1.07 18.14
N VAL A 78 -7.09 2.27 17.56
CA VAL A 78 -7.66 3.42 18.27
C VAL A 78 -9.17 3.30 18.43
N HIS A 79 -9.90 2.97 17.36
CA HIS A 79 -11.36 3.10 17.34
C HIS A 79 -12.10 1.80 17.65
N VAL A 80 -11.54 0.63 17.30
CA VAL A 80 -12.15 -0.69 17.59
C VAL A 80 -11.66 -1.21 18.93
N PHE A 81 -10.35 -1.25 19.14
CA PHE A 81 -9.76 -1.72 20.40
C PHE A 81 -9.72 -0.64 21.51
N ARG A 82 -10.19 0.58 21.22
CA ARG A 82 -10.27 1.72 22.15
C ARG A 82 -8.94 2.05 22.84
N MET A 83 -7.83 1.93 22.12
CA MET A 83 -6.51 2.29 22.63
C MET A 83 -6.20 3.77 22.36
N GLU A 84 -6.72 4.66 23.21
CA GLU A 84 -6.61 6.13 23.09
C GLU A 84 -5.17 6.64 22.99
N ARG A 85 -4.21 5.89 23.57
CA ARG A 85 -2.78 6.19 23.51
C ARG A 85 -2.26 6.39 22.07
N TYR A 86 -2.84 5.73 21.06
CA TYR A 86 -2.41 5.85 19.66
C TYR A 86 -3.20 6.90 18.85
N GLU A 87 -4.14 7.63 19.48
CA GLU A 87 -4.90 8.70 18.82
C GLU A 87 -4.01 9.77 18.13
N PRO A 88 -2.85 10.19 18.70
CA PRO A 88 -1.99 11.20 18.07
C PRO A 88 -1.45 10.80 16.68
N ILE A 89 -1.31 9.49 16.43
CA ILE A 89 -0.76 8.95 15.17
C ILE A 89 -1.85 8.45 14.20
N ALA A 90 -3.11 8.41 14.62
CA ALA A 90 -4.21 7.93 13.79
C ALA A 90 -4.42 8.78 12.53
N ARG A 91 -4.50 10.11 12.68
CA ARG A 91 -4.73 11.01 11.53
C ARG A 91 -3.58 10.98 10.52
N PRO A 92 -2.29 11.05 10.92
CA PRO A 92 -1.19 10.83 9.99
C PRO A 92 -1.23 9.47 9.29
N ALA A 93 -1.50 8.39 10.01
CA ALA A 93 -1.53 7.04 9.44
C ALA A 93 -2.64 6.88 8.38
N VAL A 94 -3.85 7.40 8.65
CA VAL A 94 -4.97 7.39 7.69
C VAL A 94 -4.64 8.24 6.46
N LEU A 95 -4.02 9.41 6.63
CA LEU A 95 -3.57 10.23 5.51
C LEU A 95 -2.54 9.48 4.65
N THR A 96 -1.54 8.85 5.26
CA THR A 96 -0.56 8.12 4.46
C THR A 96 -1.18 6.92 3.75
N ALA A 97 -2.07 6.18 4.41
CA ALA A 97 -2.80 5.09 3.75
C ALA A 97 -3.61 5.60 2.56
N PHE A 98 -4.32 6.73 2.69
CA PHE A 98 -5.06 7.35 1.59
C PHE A 98 -4.14 7.73 0.43
N LEU A 99 -3.01 8.40 0.70
CA LEU A 99 -2.04 8.75 -0.33
C LEU A 99 -1.41 7.52 -0.98
N GLY A 100 -1.09 6.49 -0.19
CA GLY A 100 -0.59 5.20 -0.68
C GLY A 100 -1.57 4.54 -1.63
N TYR A 101 -2.86 4.49 -1.29
CA TYR A 101 -3.90 3.95 -2.16
C TYR A 101 -4.08 4.76 -3.45
N VAL A 102 -3.97 6.10 -3.39
CA VAL A 102 -3.98 6.93 -4.60
C VAL A 102 -2.78 6.58 -5.49
N LEU A 103 -1.59 6.39 -4.91
CA LEU A 103 -0.39 5.99 -5.67
C LEU A 103 -0.56 4.59 -6.29
N VAL A 104 -1.16 3.65 -5.56
CA VAL A 104 -1.49 2.31 -6.09
C VAL A 104 -2.48 2.39 -7.25
N ILE A 105 -3.50 3.23 -7.17
CA ILE A 105 -4.43 3.45 -8.30
C ILE A 105 -3.70 4.00 -9.51
N VAL A 106 -2.79 4.96 -9.30
CA VAL A 106 -1.95 5.47 -10.39
C VAL A 106 -1.07 4.36 -10.97
N ALA A 107 -0.43 3.53 -10.14
CA ALA A 107 0.37 2.38 -10.60
C ALA A 107 -0.48 1.38 -11.41
N LEU A 108 -1.69 1.05 -10.96
CA LEU A 108 -2.62 0.19 -11.69
C LEU A 108 -2.98 0.73 -13.09
N LEU A 109 -3.04 2.05 -13.26
CA LEU A 109 -3.24 2.66 -14.60
C LEU A 109 -2.03 2.42 -15.52
N PHE A 110 -0.84 2.17 -14.99
CA PHE A 110 0.32 1.75 -15.76
C PHE A 110 0.34 0.24 -15.95
N ASP A 111 -0.09 -0.56 -14.98
CA ASP A 111 -0.07 -2.02 -15.08
C ASP A 111 -1.08 -2.56 -16.09
N LEU A 112 -2.26 -1.94 -16.17
CA LEU A 112 -3.34 -2.42 -17.01
C LEU A 112 -3.03 -2.25 -18.50
N GLY A 113 -3.15 -3.31 -19.29
CA GLY A 113 -3.02 -3.23 -20.76
C GLY A 113 -3.98 -2.22 -21.40
N LEU A 114 -5.18 -2.04 -20.84
CA LEU A 114 -6.19 -1.06 -21.26
C LEU A 114 -6.68 -0.23 -20.06
N PRO A 115 -5.94 0.81 -19.64
CA PRO A 115 -6.22 1.56 -18.41
C PRO A 115 -7.58 2.25 -18.39
N PHE A 116 -8.06 2.70 -19.55
CA PHE A 116 -9.35 3.35 -19.70
C PHE A 116 -10.56 2.43 -19.43
N ARG A 117 -10.35 1.11 -19.29
CA ARG A 117 -11.39 0.14 -18.91
C ARG A 117 -11.38 -0.21 -17.42
N ILE A 118 -10.60 0.48 -16.59
CA ILE A 118 -10.52 0.23 -15.14
C ILE A 118 -11.88 0.31 -14.42
N TRP A 119 -12.85 1.03 -14.98
CA TRP A 119 -14.21 1.13 -14.44
C TRP A 119 -15.09 -0.09 -14.72
N HIS A 120 -14.72 -0.97 -15.67
CA HIS A 120 -15.56 -2.10 -16.06
C HIS A 120 -15.98 -2.99 -14.88
N PRO A 121 -15.09 -3.40 -13.94
CA PRO A 121 -15.48 -4.23 -12.80
C PRO A 121 -16.56 -3.62 -11.89
N LEU A 122 -16.74 -2.29 -11.93
CA LEU A 122 -17.76 -1.60 -11.13
C LEU A 122 -19.17 -1.79 -11.69
N ILE A 123 -19.30 -2.07 -12.99
CA ILE A 123 -20.59 -2.19 -13.69
C ILE A 123 -20.80 -3.61 -14.23
N MET A 124 -19.77 -4.22 -14.80
CA MET A 124 -19.78 -5.56 -15.39
C MET A 124 -19.32 -6.59 -14.37
N TRP A 125 -20.25 -7.05 -13.54
CA TRP A 125 -19.90 -7.87 -12.37
C TRP A 125 -19.55 -9.30 -12.77
N ASN A 126 -18.48 -9.83 -12.18
CA ASN A 126 -18.11 -11.24 -12.27
C ASN A 126 -17.72 -11.78 -10.88
N PRO A 127 -18.71 -12.19 -10.06
CA PRO A 127 -18.47 -12.62 -8.68
C PRO A 127 -17.60 -13.87 -8.52
N HIS A 128 -17.38 -14.64 -9.59
CA HIS A 128 -16.53 -15.82 -9.57
C HIS A 128 -15.03 -15.51 -9.69
N SER A 129 -14.67 -14.27 -10.00
CA SER A 129 -13.28 -13.84 -10.16
C SER A 129 -12.74 -13.20 -8.89
N VAL A 130 -11.61 -13.71 -8.38
CA VAL A 130 -10.87 -13.07 -7.28
C VAL A 130 -10.44 -11.66 -7.67
N MET A 131 -10.12 -11.41 -8.94
CA MET A 131 -9.75 -10.08 -9.42
C MET A 131 -10.92 -9.08 -9.35
N PHE A 132 -12.16 -9.55 -9.53
CA PHE A 132 -13.35 -8.72 -9.35
C PHE A 132 -13.51 -8.30 -7.89
N GLU A 133 -13.34 -9.25 -6.95
CA GLU A 133 -13.38 -8.97 -5.52
C GLU A 133 -12.30 -7.96 -5.11
N VAL A 134 -11.06 -8.15 -5.60
CA VAL A 134 -9.94 -7.23 -5.34
C VAL A 134 -10.25 -5.83 -5.87
N ALA A 135 -10.78 -5.70 -7.10
CA ALA A 135 -11.14 -4.41 -7.67
C ALA A 135 -12.21 -3.67 -6.84
N TRP A 136 -13.22 -4.38 -6.35
CA TRP A 136 -14.24 -3.81 -5.47
C TRP A 136 -13.68 -3.41 -4.12
N CYS A 137 -12.84 -4.26 -3.52
CA CYS A 137 -12.19 -3.97 -2.25
C CYS A 137 -11.32 -2.71 -2.33
N VAL A 138 -10.46 -2.58 -3.35
CA VAL A 138 -9.65 -1.37 -3.57
C VAL A 138 -10.55 -0.14 -3.76
N THR A 139 -11.60 -0.25 -4.57
CA THR A 139 -12.49 0.88 -4.85
C THR A 139 -13.22 1.35 -3.59
N LEU A 140 -13.88 0.44 -2.88
CA LEU A 140 -14.64 0.75 -1.67
C LEU A 140 -13.73 1.23 -0.55
N TYR A 141 -12.58 0.58 -0.35
CA TYR A 141 -11.65 0.98 0.70
C TYR A 141 -11.02 2.34 0.42
N THR A 142 -10.68 2.65 -0.84
CA THR A 142 -10.23 4.00 -1.22
C THR A 142 -11.32 5.04 -0.95
N ALA A 143 -12.58 4.73 -1.24
CA ALA A 143 -13.70 5.61 -0.93
C ALA A 143 -13.85 5.83 0.60
N VAL A 144 -13.69 4.77 1.39
CA VAL A 144 -13.69 4.87 2.86
C VAL A 144 -12.55 5.74 3.36
N LEU A 145 -11.32 5.52 2.88
CA LEU A 145 -10.16 6.36 3.24
C LEU A 145 -10.36 7.82 2.85
N ALA A 146 -10.95 8.10 1.68
CA ALA A 146 -11.29 9.46 1.27
C ALA A 146 -12.32 10.10 2.22
N LEU A 147 -13.32 9.34 2.65
CA LEU A 147 -14.32 9.79 3.62
C LEU A 147 -13.72 9.98 5.02
N GLU A 148 -12.81 9.11 5.47
CA GLU A 148 -12.09 9.26 6.75
C GLU A 148 -11.15 10.48 6.74
N PHE A 149 -10.58 10.82 5.58
CA PHE A 149 -9.75 12.00 5.38
C PHE A 149 -10.58 13.30 5.26
N SER A 150 -11.84 13.21 4.80
CA SER A 150 -12.70 14.37 4.53
C SER A 150 -12.94 15.34 5.70
N PRO A 151 -13.00 14.93 6.99
CA PRO A 151 -13.14 15.86 8.11
C PRO A 151 -11.98 16.87 8.17
N LEU A 152 -10.76 16.46 7.82
CA LEU A 152 -9.61 17.37 7.78
C LEU A 152 -9.79 18.45 6.71
N VAL A 153 -10.34 18.07 5.56
CA VAL A 153 -10.66 18.99 4.47
C VAL A 153 -11.77 19.95 4.91
N PHE A 154 -12.85 19.44 5.49
CA PHE A 154 -13.98 20.25 5.96
C PHE A 154 -13.60 21.21 7.09
N GLU A 155 -12.75 20.79 8.02
CA GLU A 155 -12.18 21.66 9.06
C GLU A 155 -11.38 22.81 8.45
N ARG A 156 -10.55 22.53 7.43
CA ARG A 156 -9.74 23.54 6.74
C ARG A 156 -10.59 24.57 5.99
N PHE A 157 -11.70 24.15 5.38
CA PHE A 157 -12.62 25.05 4.66
C PHE A 157 -13.73 25.64 5.55
N GLY A 158 -13.79 25.29 6.83
CA GLY A 158 -14.79 25.79 7.77
C GLY A 158 -16.21 25.26 7.54
N TRP A 159 -16.37 24.12 6.84
CA TRP A 159 -17.67 23.55 6.49
C TRP A 159 -18.28 22.77 7.65
N LYS A 160 -19.16 23.43 8.42
CA LYS A 160 -19.73 22.89 9.67
C LYS A 160 -20.73 21.75 9.47
N TRP A 161 -21.60 21.84 8.46
CA TRP A 161 -22.65 20.83 8.22
C TRP A 161 -22.07 19.48 7.76
N PRO A 162 -21.23 19.40 6.70
CA PRO A 162 -20.60 18.15 6.30
C PRO A 162 -19.75 17.52 7.40
N LEU A 163 -19.04 18.35 8.18
CA LEU A 163 -18.22 17.90 9.30
C LEU A 163 -19.06 17.22 10.39
N LYS A 164 -20.24 17.77 10.72
CA LYS A 164 -21.16 17.15 11.70
C LYS A 164 -21.65 15.78 11.22
N VAL A 165 -22.01 15.68 9.94
CA VAL A 165 -22.45 14.41 9.32
C VAL A 165 -21.32 13.39 9.37
N MET A 166 -20.11 13.74 8.89
CA MET A 166 -18.97 12.83 8.91
C MET A 166 -18.61 12.36 10.30
N ARG A 167 -18.57 13.26 11.29
CA ARG A 167 -18.28 12.87 12.69
C ARG A 167 -19.32 11.90 13.25
N SER A 168 -20.59 12.01 12.83
CA SER A 168 -21.64 11.09 13.29
C SER A 168 -21.52 9.68 12.71
N ILE A 169 -20.98 9.54 11.49
CA ILE A 169 -20.81 8.24 10.83
C ILE A 169 -19.39 7.69 10.93
N TYR A 170 -18.47 8.41 11.58
CA TYR A 170 -17.05 8.10 11.57
C TYR A 170 -16.74 6.71 12.14
N VAL A 171 -17.33 6.34 13.27
CA VAL A 171 -17.10 5.03 13.89
C VAL A 171 -17.59 3.87 13.00
N PRO A 172 -18.85 3.88 12.50
CA PRO A 172 -19.28 2.90 11.49
C PRO A 172 -18.38 2.84 10.26
N LEU A 173 -17.94 4.00 9.76
CA LEU A 173 -17.08 4.09 8.59
C LEU A 173 -15.73 3.40 8.83
N VAL A 174 -15.09 3.63 9.97
CA VAL A 174 -13.85 2.95 10.35
C VAL A 174 -14.04 1.43 10.48
N ILE A 175 -15.16 0.98 11.06
CA ILE A 175 -15.45 -0.47 11.14
C ILE A 175 -15.56 -1.08 9.74
N VAL A 176 -16.28 -0.43 8.83
CA VAL A 176 -16.37 -0.86 7.43
C VAL A 176 -15.00 -0.83 6.76
N GLY A 177 -14.19 0.19 7.01
CA GLY A 177 -12.82 0.30 6.52
C GLY A 177 -11.93 -0.86 6.96
N VAL A 178 -11.99 -1.23 8.24
CA VAL A 178 -11.22 -2.36 8.80
C VAL A 178 -11.68 -3.69 8.20
N LEU A 179 -12.99 -3.89 8.02
CA LEU A 179 -13.52 -5.10 7.37
C LEU A 179 -13.07 -5.20 5.91
N LEU A 180 -13.26 -4.13 5.13
CA LEU A 180 -12.85 -4.08 3.73
C LEU A 180 -11.34 -4.25 3.57
N SER A 181 -10.54 -3.65 4.46
CA SER A 181 -9.08 -3.80 4.41
C SER A 181 -8.65 -5.23 4.73
N THR A 182 -9.28 -5.86 5.73
CA THR A 182 -9.02 -7.27 6.05
C THR A 182 -9.33 -8.19 4.86
N LEU A 183 -10.48 -7.99 4.22
CA LEU A 183 -10.85 -8.71 2.99
C LEU A 183 -9.83 -8.45 1.89
N HIS A 184 -9.51 -7.19 1.61
CA HIS A 184 -8.59 -6.83 0.54
C HIS A 184 -7.21 -7.47 0.67
N GLN A 185 -6.57 -7.34 1.83
CA GLN A 185 -5.23 -7.87 2.08
C GLN A 185 -5.23 -9.41 1.97
N SER A 186 -6.31 -10.05 2.44
CA SER A 186 -6.48 -11.50 2.32
C SER A 186 -6.71 -11.94 0.87
N SER A 187 -7.56 -11.23 0.11
CA SER A 187 -7.93 -11.60 -1.26
C SER A 187 -6.79 -11.40 -2.26
N LEU A 188 -5.83 -10.51 -1.98
CA LEU A 188 -4.55 -10.46 -2.71
C LEU A 188 -3.77 -11.79 -2.60
N GLY A 189 -3.77 -12.44 -1.43
CA GLY A 189 -3.17 -13.76 -1.27
C GLY A 189 -3.93 -14.85 -2.05
N SER A 190 -5.26 -14.74 -2.15
CA SER A 190 -6.09 -15.68 -2.92
C SER A 190 -5.77 -15.69 -4.42
N LEU A 191 -5.27 -14.59 -4.98
CA LEU A 191 -4.82 -14.52 -6.38
C LEU A 191 -3.72 -15.55 -6.69
N TYR A 192 -2.91 -15.90 -5.70
CA TYR A 192 -1.84 -16.88 -5.82
C TYR A 192 -2.31 -18.31 -5.55
N VAL A 193 -3.35 -18.49 -4.74
CA VAL A 193 -3.93 -19.81 -4.46
C VAL A 193 -4.53 -20.42 -5.74
N ILE A 194 -5.14 -19.60 -6.59
CA ILE A 194 -5.75 -20.03 -7.86
C ILE A 194 -4.73 -20.32 -8.97
N ALA A 195 -3.44 -19.99 -8.77
CA ALA A 195 -2.37 -20.20 -9.73
C ALA A 195 -1.22 -21.00 -9.09
N PRO A 196 -1.46 -22.24 -8.63
CA PRO A 196 -0.48 -23.03 -7.88
C PRO A 196 0.83 -23.27 -8.66
N ASP A 197 0.72 -23.49 -9.97
CA ASP A 197 1.89 -23.78 -10.83
C ASP A 197 2.79 -22.56 -11.07
N LYS A 198 2.37 -21.36 -10.64
CA LYS A 198 3.15 -20.12 -10.76
C LYS A 198 4.01 -19.82 -9.54
N LEU A 199 3.88 -20.59 -8.46
CA LEU A 199 4.65 -20.40 -7.23
C LEU A 199 5.48 -21.62 -6.90
N HIS A 200 6.74 -21.38 -6.51
CA HIS A 200 7.59 -22.43 -5.96
C HIS A 200 6.96 -23.03 -4.69
N GLY A 201 7.14 -24.34 -4.46
CA GLY A 201 6.49 -25.05 -3.35
C GLY A 201 6.83 -24.53 -1.94
N LEU A 202 7.95 -23.81 -1.81
CA LEU A 202 8.35 -23.07 -0.60
C LEU A 202 7.41 -21.88 -0.31
N TRP A 203 7.04 -21.15 -1.35
CA TRP A 203 6.21 -19.95 -1.27
C TRP A 203 4.72 -20.29 -1.29
N TYR A 204 4.31 -21.23 -2.15
CA TYR A 204 2.91 -21.65 -2.28
C TYR A 204 2.37 -22.25 -0.98
N SER A 205 1.15 -21.85 -0.59
CA SER A 205 0.37 -22.46 0.49
C SER A 205 -1.12 -22.15 0.31
N PRO A 206 -2.03 -23.08 0.66
CA PRO A 206 -3.47 -22.76 0.76
C PRO A 206 -3.77 -21.64 1.76
N LEU A 207 -2.88 -21.39 2.73
CA LEU A 207 -2.99 -20.33 3.74
C LEU A 207 -2.42 -18.98 3.30
N LEU A 208 -2.06 -18.81 2.01
CA LEU A 208 -1.58 -17.53 1.47
C LEU A 208 -2.47 -16.32 1.83
N PRO A 209 -3.82 -16.39 1.82
CA PRO A 209 -4.66 -15.27 2.23
C PRO A 209 -4.36 -14.80 3.67
N VAL A 210 -4.13 -15.75 4.59
CA VAL A 210 -3.76 -15.46 5.98
C VAL A 210 -2.35 -14.89 6.06
N PHE A 211 -1.39 -15.47 5.33
CA PHE A 211 -0.01 -14.96 5.32
C PHE A 211 0.07 -13.52 4.80
N PHE A 212 -0.64 -13.21 3.72
CA PHE A 212 -0.71 -11.86 3.17
C PHE A 212 -1.28 -10.88 4.20
N PHE A 213 -2.42 -11.20 4.83
CA PHE A 213 -3.00 -10.36 5.87
C PHE A 213 -2.06 -10.11 7.05
N VAL A 214 -1.47 -11.17 7.64
CA VAL A 214 -0.58 -11.03 8.80
C VAL A 214 0.69 -10.24 8.44
N SER A 215 1.25 -10.47 7.24
CA SER A 215 2.41 -9.73 6.75
C SER A 215 2.10 -8.25 6.48
N ALA A 216 0.91 -7.93 5.96
CA ALA A 216 0.45 -6.57 5.78
C ALA A 216 0.29 -5.84 7.12
N VAL A 217 -0.21 -6.51 8.17
CA VAL A 217 -0.26 -5.91 9.52
C VAL A 217 1.14 -5.58 10.03
N ALA A 218 2.11 -6.51 9.89
CA ALA A 218 3.50 -6.24 10.27
C ALA A 218 4.12 -5.09 9.45
N GLY A 219 3.95 -5.11 8.14
CA GLY A 219 4.45 -4.09 7.22
C GLY A 219 3.85 -2.71 7.48
N GLY A 220 2.54 -2.64 7.72
CA GLY A 220 1.84 -1.41 8.05
C GLY A 220 2.28 -0.80 9.39
N LEU A 221 2.53 -1.63 10.40
CA LEU A 221 3.11 -1.17 11.68
C LEU A 221 4.53 -0.63 11.47
N ALA A 222 5.37 -1.35 10.73
CA ALA A 222 6.73 -0.93 10.41
C ALA A 222 6.76 0.40 9.63
N MET A 223 5.88 0.54 8.63
CA MET A 223 5.75 1.75 7.84
C MET A 223 5.27 2.94 8.68
N THR A 224 4.29 2.72 9.57
CA THR A 224 3.82 3.76 10.50
C THR A 224 4.95 4.25 11.40
N ILE A 225 5.79 3.34 11.91
CA ILE A 225 6.97 3.70 12.72
C ILE A 225 7.96 4.53 11.88
N PHE A 226 8.26 4.08 10.66
CA PHE A 226 9.17 4.74 9.75
C PHE A 226 8.71 6.17 9.41
N GLU A 227 7.45 6.34 9.02
CA GLU A 227 6.86 7.64 8.68
C GLU A 227 6.82 8.58 9.87
N SER A 228 6.45 8.05 11.05
CA SER A 228 6.44 8.82 12.29
C SER A 228 7.83 9.34 12.63
N PHE A 229 8.86 8.51 12.46
CA PHE A 229 10.26 8.88 12.66
C PHE A 229 10.75 9.91 11.63
N MET A 230 10.41 9.74 10.35
CA MET A 230 10.77 10.68 9.28
C MET A 230 10.08 12.04 9.47
N SER A 231 8.81 12.03 9.85
CA SER A 231 8.03 13.23 10.16
C SER A 231 8.60 13.97 11.38
N TYR A 232 8.99 13.23 12.43
CA TYR A 232 9.73 13.77 13.58
C TYR A 232 11.01 14.49 13.13
N ARG A 233 11.83 13.82 12.31
CA ARG A 233 13.10 14.37 11.84
C ARG A 233 12.92 15.61 10.96
N ALA A 234 11.88 15.65 10.12
CA ALA A 234 11.63 16.74 9.19
C ALA A 234 10.98 17.97 9.84
N PHE A 235 10.01 17.77 10.75
CA PHE A 235 9.20 18.85 11.31
C PHE A 235 9.52 19.18 12.77
N GLY A 236 10.41 18.42 13.42
CA GLY A 236 10.86 18.66 14.80
C GLY A 236 9.78 18.54 15.87
N LYS A 237 8.60 18.01 15.54
CA LYS A 237 7.51 17.79 16.51
C LYS A 237 7.88 16.65 17.45
N ARG A 238 7.52 16.74 18.73
CA ARG A 238 7.78 15.65 19.70
C ARG A 238 7.01 14.40 19.30
N LEU A 239 7.74 13.34 18.95
CA LEU A 239 7.20 12.00 18.84
C LEU A 239 7.46 11.31 20.17
N GLU A 240 6.42 10.74 20.78
CA GLU A 240 6.58 9.97 22.01
C GLU A 240 7.28 8.64 21.69
N PRO A 241 8.54 8.43 22.13
CA PRO A 241 9.29 7.21 21.80
C PRO A 241 8.59 5.95 22.29
N GLU A 242 7.78 6.08 23.33
CA GLU A 242 7.03 5.02 23.94
C GLU A 242 5.88 4.51 23.05
N LEU A 243 5.29 5.37 22.20
CA LEU A 243 4.31 4.97 21.19
C LEU A 243 4.97 4.09 20.14
N LEU A 244 6.13 4.52 19.62
CA LEU A 244 6.88 3.74 18.64
C LEU A 244 7.35 2.40 19.22
N SER A 245 7.84 2.40 20.46
CA SER A 245 8.22 1.16 21.15
C SER A 245 7.02 0.21 21.31
N GLY A 246 5.84 0.77 21.60
CA GLY A 246 4.57 0.02 21.65
C GLY A 246 4.27 -0.67 20.31
N LEU A 247 4.28 0.09 19.21
CA LEU A 247 4.06 -0.46 17.87
C LEU A 247 5.11 -1.51 17.48
N ALA A 248 6.39 -1.27 17.81
CA ALA A 248 7.48 -2.20 17.51
C ALA A 248 7.32 -3.53 18.25
N ARG A 249 6.90 -3.51 19.53
CA ARG A 249 6.62 -4.75 20.29
C ARG A 249 5.49 -5.54 19.64
N VAL A 250 4.42 -4.87 19.21
CA VAL A 250 3.32 -5.53 18.50
C VAL A 250 3.81 -6.11 17.18
N ALA A 251 4.60 -5.37 16.41
CA ALA A 251 5.15 -5.85 15.14
C ALA A 251 6.01 -7.11 15.34
N VAL A 252 6.85 -7.18 16.39
CA VAL A 252 7.62 -8.38 16.72
C VAL A 252 6.71 -9.57 17.03
N VAL A 253 5.64 -9.37 17.79
CA VAL A 253 4.67 -10.44 18.08
C VAL A 253 3.99 -10.92 16.80
N VAL A 254 3.55 -10.00 15.94
CA VAL A 254 2.89 -10.34 14.66
C VAL A 254 3.84 -11.10 13.73
N LEU A 255 5.12 -10.68 13.64
CA LEU A 255 6.14 -11.40 12.88
C LEU A 255 6.47 -12.77 13.49
N GLY A 256 6.47 -12.89 14.83
CA GLY A 256 6.63 -14.17 15.52
C GLY A 256 5.49 -15.14 15.20
N VAL A 257 4.24 -14.66 15.21
CA VAL A 257 3.07 -15.43 14.79
C VAL A 257 3.17 -15.83 13.33
N TYR A 258 3.55 -14.90 12.44
CA TYR A 258 3.79 -15.20 11.02
C TYR A 258 4.82 -16.32 10.83
N ALA A 259 5.97 -16.20 11.51
CA ALA A 259 7.05 -17.19 11.41
C ALA A 259 6.60 -18.56 11.92
N LEU A 260 5.89 -18.62 13.05
CA LEU A 260 5.35 -19.86 13.59
C LEU A 260 4.36 -20.50 12.61
N LEU A 261 3.41 -19.72 12.08
CA LEU A 261 2.44 -20.20 11.10
C LEU A 261 3.13 -20.71 9.83
N LYS A 262 4.19 -20.02 9.37
CA LYS A 262 4.91 -20.41 8.16
C LYS A 262 5.69 -21.70 8.35
N VAL A 263 6.33 -21.89 9.51
CA VAL A 263 7.00 -23.15 9.86
C VAL A 263 6.00 -24.30 9.98
N GLN A 264 4.87 -24.07 10.65
CA GLN A 264 3.81 -25.09 10.77
C GLN A 264 3.22 -25.48 9.41
N ASP A 265 2.97 -24.51 8.53
CA ASP A 265 2.50 -24.75 7.16
C ASP A 265 3.52 -25.57 6.35
N LEU A 266 4.79 -25.21 6.38
CA LEU A 266 5.85 -25.94 5.68
C LEU A 266 6.01 -27.37 6.21
N ALA A 267 5.94 -27.55 7.54
CA ALA A 267 5.99 -28.86 8.17
C ALA A 267 4.77 -29.72 7.78
N GLY A 268 3.56 -29.15 7.87
CA GLY A 268 2.32 -29.84 7.55
C GLY A 268 2.22 -30.28 6.10
N ARG A 269 2.84 -29.53 5.16
CA ARG A 269 2.89 -29.87 3.74
C ARG A 269 4.09 -30.74 3.35
N GLY A 270 4.97 -31.10 4.30
CA GLY A 270 6.22 -31.81 4.00
C GLY A 270 7.22 -31.00 3.16
N ALA A 271 7.06 -29.68 3.09
CA ALA A 271 7.83 -28.77 2.25
C ALA A 271 9.10 -28.22 2.93
N LEU A 272 9.38 -28.62 4.18
CA LEU A 272 10.56 -28.15 4.93
C LEU A 272 11.88 -28.42 4.20
N GLY A 273 11.98 -29.51 3.45
CA GLY A 273 13.18 -29.83 2.65
C GLY A 273 13.50 -28.76 1.58
N LEU A 274 12.48 -28.03 1.11
CA LEU A 274 12.65 -26.96 0.11
C LEU A 274 13.36 -25.72 0.67
N VAL A 275 13.45 -25.57 1.99
CA VAL A 275 14.21 -24.46 2.61
C VAL A 275 15.70 -24.61 2.33
N LEU A 276 16.18 -25.85 2.15
CA LEU A 276 17.59 -26.15 1.88
C LEU A 276 17.91 -26.20 0.38
N THR A 277 16.89 -26.19 -0.48
CA THR A 277 17.09 -26.15 -1.93
C THR A 277 17.24 -24.71 -2.37
N LEU A 278 18.46 -24.29 -2.70
CA LEU A 278 18.76 -22.96 -3.19
C LEU A 278 18.57 -22.93 -4.72
N THR A 279 17.39 -22.53 -5.16
CA THR A 279 17.10 -22.20 -6.57
C THR A 279 16.81 -20.70 -6.69
N PRO A 280 16.91 -20.10 -7.88
CA PRO A 280 16.52 -18.70 -8.07
C PRO A 280 15.11 -18.41 -7.54
N GLU A 281 14.17 -19.33 -7.74
CA GLU A 281 12.78 -19.23 -7.32
C GLU A 281 12.57 -19.46 -5.81
N SER A 282 13.54 -20.03 -5.10
CA SER A 282 13.49 -20.21 -3.65
C SER A 282 14.09 -19.03 -2.89
N VAL A 283 14.92 -18.21 -3.55
CA VAL A 283 15.63 -17.07 -2.95
C VAL A 283 14.95 -15.74 -3.28
N LEU A 284 14.33 -15.64 -4.47
CA LEU A 284 13.50 -14.51 -4.92
C LEU A 284 12.04 -14.70 -4.50
#